data_AF-A0A538GTC3-F1
#
_entry.id   AF-A0A538GTC3-F1
#
_cell.length_a   1.000
_cell.length_b   1.000
_cell.length_c   1.000
_cell.angle_alpha   90.00
_cell.angle_beta   90.00
_cell.angle_gamma   90.00
#
_symmetry.space_group_name_H-M   'P 1'
#
loop_
_entity.id
_entity.type
_entity.pdbx_description
1 polymer ?
#
loop_
_entity_poly.entity_id
_entity_poly.type
_entity_poly.pdbx_seq_one_letter_code
_entity_poly.pdbx_strand_id
1 'polypeptide(L)' 'MTPEDRLKQAEELLGRLEQARGRLEQTKDPDEAIEILQELSEIAKNVESQLQEAKREAQ' A
#
# COMPACT_ATOMS: atom_id res chain seq x y z
N MET A 1 4.59 -12.61 -14.88
CA MET A 1 5.06 -12.32 -13.51
C MET A 1 5.06 -13.62 -12.73
N THR A 2 6.12 -13.96 -12.00
CA THR A 2 6.18 -15.20 -11.22
C THR A 2 5.40 -15.05 -9.89
N PRO A 3 5.02 -16.14 -9.22
CA PRO A 3 4.50 -16.08 -7.84
C PRO A 3 5.45 -15.37 -6.87
N GLU A 4 6.76 -15.57 -7.02
CA GLU A 4 7.80 -14.92 -6.22
C GLU A 4 7.84 -13.41 -6.44
N ASP A 5 7.71 -12.96 -7.69
CA ASP A 5 7.62 -11.52 -8.01
C ASP A 5 6.37 -10.88 -7.39
N ARG A 6 5.24 -11.60 -7.38
CA ARG A 6 3.99 -11.15 -6.75
C ARG A 6 4.11 -11.03 -5.24
N LEU A 7 4.70 -12.03 -4.59
CA LEU A 7 4.94 -12.00 -3.15
C LEU A 7 5.81 -10.81 -2.78
N LYS A 8 6.91 -10.60 -3.51
CA LYS A 8 7.81 -9.46 -3.28
C LYS A 8 7.09 -8.12 -3.42
N GLN A 9 6.26 -7.94 -4.44
CA GLN A 9 5.47 -6.71 -4.61
C GLN A 9 4.47 -6.49 -3.47
N ALA A 10 3.84 -7.55 -2.97
CA ALA A 10 2.93 -7.46 -1.84
C ALA A 10 3.66 -7.07 -0.54
N GLU A 11 4.85 -7.63 -0.30
CA GLU A 11 5.71 -7.28 0.84
C GLU A 11 6.18 -5.82 0.77
N GLU A 12 6.56 -5.34 -0.42
CA GLU A 12 6.94 -3.93 -0.62
C GLU A 12 5.76 -2.98 -0.35
N LEU A 13 4.55 -3.32 -0.81
CA LEU A 13 3.34 -2.53 -0.51
C LEU A 13 3.01 -2.53 0.98
N LEU A 14 3.15 -3.68 1.64
CA LEU A 14 2.94 -3.80 3.09
C LEU A 14 3.94 -2.94 3.88
N GLY A 15 5.23 -3.00 3.53
CA GLY A 15 6.25 -2.19 4.19
C GLY A 15 5.98 -0.68 4.05
N ARG A 16 5.56 -0.23 2.86
CA ARG A 16 5.16 1.16 2.63
C ARG A 16 3.93 1.56 3.45
N LEU A 17 2.93 0.68 3.54
CA LEU A 17 1.73 0.91 4.34
C LEU A 17 2.07 1.09 5.82
N GLU A 18 2.90 0.20 6.36
CA GLU A 18 3.33 0.25 7.76
C GLU A 18 4.14 1.51 8.06
N GLN A 19 5.04 1.91 7.15
CA GLN A 19 5.80 3.13 7.28
C GLN A 19 4.91 4.38 7.27
N ALA A 20 3.98 4.48 6.31
CA ALA A 20 3.06 5.62 6.21
C ALA A 20 2.13 5.70 7.43
N ARG A 21 1.64 4.55 7.92
CA ARG A 21 0.87 4.49 9.18
C ARG A 21 1.71 4.95 10.38
N GLY A 22 2.95 4.49 10.49
CA GLY A 22 3.85 4.89 11.57
C GLY A 22 4.13 6.39 11.58
N ARG A 23 4.29 7.01 10.40
CA ARG A 23 4.37 8.47 10.26
C ARG A 23 3.09 9.15 10.75
N LEU A 24 1.93 8.70 10.26
CA LEU A 24 0.63 9.28 10.63
C LEU A 24 0.40 9.27 12.15
N GLU A 25 0.76 8.19 12.83
CA GLU A 25 0.61 8.05 14.29
C GLU A 25 1.46 9.07 15.08
N GLN A 26 2.55 9.57 14.48
CA GLN A 26 3.45 10.55 15.10
C GLN A 26 3.16 11.99 14.68
N THR A 27 2.41 12.18 13.60
CA THR A 27 2.08 13.49 13.03
C THR A 27 1.13 14.26 13.93
N LYS A 28 1.47 15.53 14.17
CA LYS A 28 0.65 16.50 14.92
C LYS A 28 0.19 17.67 14.07
N ASP A 29 0.81 17.85 12.92
CA ASP A 29 0.46 18.87 11.94
C ASP A 29 -0.70 18.37 11.06
N PRO A 30 -1.83 19.09 11.00
CA PRO A 30 -2.98 18.66 10.21
C PRO A 30 -2.72 18.58 8.71
N ASP A 31 -1.87 19.46 8.16
CA ASP A 31 -1.59 19.48 6.72
C ASP A 31 -0.69 18.30 6.35
N GLU A 32 0.33 18.01 7.16
CA GLU A 32 1.15 16.80 7.02
C GLU A 32 0.30 15.52 7.15
N ALA A 33 -0.68 15.50 8.06
CA ALA A 33 -1.56 14.34 8.22
C ALA A 33 -2.41 14.10 6.95
N ILE A 34 -2.88 15.16 6.30
CA ILE A 34 -3.62 15.06 5.03
C ILE A 34 -2.74 14.45 3.93
N GLU A 35 -1.48 14.90 3.81
CA GLU A 35 -0.53 14.33 2.85
C GLU A 35 -0.30 12.83 3.07
N ILE A 36 -0.09 12.43 4.33
CA ILE A 36 0.11 11.01 4.68
C ILE A 36 -1.14 10.19 4.39
N LEU A 37 -2.34 10.73 4.66
CA LEU A 37 -3.60 10.06 4.33
C LEU A 37 -3.80 9.90 2.82
N GLN A 38 -3.33 10.85 2.01
CA GLN A 38 -3.32 10.71 0.55
C GLN A 38 -2.37 9.59 0.10
N GLU A 39 -1.15 9.54 0.65
CA GLU A 39 -0.20 8.45 0.41
C GLU A 39 -0.80 7.08 0.75
N LEU A 40 -1.45 6.96 1.91
CA LEU A 40 -2.14 5.74 2.35
C LEU A 40 -3.26 5.33 1.37
N SER A 41 -4.01 6.29 0.85
CA SER A 41 -5.06 6.05 -0.16
C SER A 41 -4.48 5.50 -1.47
N GLU A 42 -3.35 6.02 -1.92
CA GLU A 42 -2.65 5.51 -3.10
C GLU A 42 -2.12 4.09 -2.90
N ILE A 43 -1.55 3.81 -1.72
CA ILE A 43 -1.11 2.46 -1.36
C ILE A 43 -2.30 1.49 -1.39
N ALA A 44 -3.45 1.86 -0.82
CA ALA A 44 -4.65 1.03 -0.83
C ALA A 44 -5.14 0.72 -2.25
N LYS A 45 -5.14 1.70 -3.16
CA LYS A 45 -5.48 1.48 -4.58
C LYS A 45 -4.52 0.51 -5.27
N ASN A 46 -3.22 0.61 -4.99
CA ASN A 46 -2.23 -0.30 -5.55
C ASN A 46 -2.43 -1.73 -5.04
N VAL A 47 -2.72 -1.91 -3.75
CA VAL A 47 -3.07 -3.21 -3.16
C VAL A 47 -4.31 -3.79 -3.85
N GLU A 48 -5.38 -3.00 -3.98
CA GLU A 48 -6.61 -3.43 -4.65
C GLU A 48 -6.34 -3.88 -6.09
N SER A 49 -5.56 -3.11 -6.86
CA SER A 49 -5.19 -3.44 -8.24
C SER A 49 -4.49 -4.80 -8.33
N GLN A 50 -3.50 -5.04 -7.47
CA GLN A 50 -2.78 -6.33 -7.43
C GLN A 50 -3.70 -7.50 -7.06
N LEU A 51 -4.62 -7.30 -6.10
CA LEU A 51 -5.59 -8.33 -5.72
C LEU A 51 -6.55 -8.65 -6.87
N GLN A 52 -7.00 -7.65 -7.62
CA GLN A 52 -7.86 -7.87 -8.79
C GLN A 52 -7.13 -8.60 -9.92
N GLU A 53 -5.85 -8.30 -10.13
CA GLU A 53 -5.00 -9.03 -11.09
C GLU A 53 -4.80 -10.49 -10.66
N ALA A 54 -4.42 -10.74 -9.42
CA ALA A 54 -4.26 -12.09 -8.89
C ALA A 54 -5.56 -12.91 -8.98
N LYS A 55 -6.71 -12.28 -8.73
CA LYS A 55 -8.02 -12.93 -8.86
C LYS A 55 -8.35 -13.30 -10.31
N ARG A 56 -7.97 -12.46 -11.29
CA ARG A 56 -8.16 -12.74 -12.71
C ARG A 56 -7.27 -13.87 -13.20
N GLU A 57 -6.03 -13.94 -12.73
CA GLU A 57 -5.08 -15.01 -13.11
C GLU A 57 -5.44 -16.37 -12.50
N ALA A 58 -6.21 -16.39 -11.40
CA ALA A 58 -6.65 -17.62 -10.75
C ALA A 58 -7.95 -18.21 -11.35
N GLN A 59 -8.61 -17.49 -12.28
CA GLN A 59 -9.78 -17.94 -13.04
C GLN A 59 -9.36 -18.57 -14.37
#